data_AF-A0AAW0ISV9-F1
#
_entry.id   AF-A0AAW0ISV9-F1
#
_cell.length_a   1.000
_cell.length_b   1.000
_cell.length_c   1.000
_cell.angle_alpha   90.00
_cell.angle_beta   90.00
_cell.angle_gamma   90.00
#
_symmetry.space_group_name_H-M   'P 1'
#
loop_
_entity.id
_entity.type
_entity.pdbx_description
1 polymer ?
#
loop_
_entity_poly.entity_id
_entity_poly.type
_entity_poly.pdbx_seq_one_letter_code
_entity_poly.pdbx_strand_id
1 'polypeptide(L)'
;MSVQLPGLPLLHTHDQPSFVLPSNPFGSLPKSTRPKRCIEQIMTGPRSKEFKKNVAEFERAARVAVADGGSSDRNIQDFVNEIIGHSRRSL
;
A
#
# COMPACT_ATOMS: atom_id res chain seq x y z
N MET A 1 -13.46 -32.41 -15.67
CA MET A 1 -13.52 -32.78 -14.23
C MET A 1 -13.98 -31.54 -13.45
N SER A 2 -14.47 -31.69 -12.22
CA SER A 2 -14.94 -30.57 -11.38
C SER A 2 -14.21 -30.60 -10.04
N VAL A 3 -13.94 -29.43 -9.47
CA VAL A 3 -13.24 -29.28 -8.19
C VAL A 3 -14.17 -28.56 -7.22
N GLN A 4 -14.30 -29.10 -6.01
CA GLN A 4 -15.13 -28.53 -4.96
C GLN A 4 -14.23 -27.83 -3.93
N LEU A 5 -14.45 -26.53 -3.74
CA LEU A 5 -13.73 -25.71 -2.78
C LEU A 5 -14.69 -25.29 -1.65
N PRO A 6 -14.25 -25.25 -0.39
CA PRO A 6 -15.11 -24.88 0.74
C PRO A 6 -15.61 -23.44 0.58
N GLY A 7 -16.93 -23.25 0.61
CA GLY A 7 -17.58 -21.94 0.53
C GLY A 7 -17.76 -21.38 -0.90
N LEU A 8 -17.49 -22.17 -1.95
CA LEU A 8 -17.71 -21.78 -3.34
C LEU A 8 -18.68 -22.74 -4.07
N PRO A 9 -19.38 -22.26 -5.11
CA PRO A 9 -20.13 -23.11 -6.03
C PRO A 9 -19.22 -24.15 -6.69
N LEU A 10 -19.80 -25.24 -7.19
CA LEU A 10 -19.05 -26.25 -7.94
C LEU A 10 -18.43 -25.63 -9.20
N LEU A 11 -17.10 -25.72 -9.33
CA LEU A 11 -16.36 -25.11 -10.43
C LEU A 11 -15.79 -26.19 -11.36
N HIS A 12 -15.85 -25.95 -12.67
CA HIS A 12 -15.23 -26.84 -13.65
C HIS A 12 -13.74 -26.54 -13.81
N THR A 13 -12.97 -27.54 -14.21
CA THR A 13 -11.50 -27.41 -14.36
C THR A 13 -11.06 -26.38 -15.40
N HIS A 14 -11.92 -25.97 -16.33
CA HIS A 14 -11.59 -24.92 -17.31
C HIS A 14 -11.88 -23.51 -16.80
N ASP A 15 -12.74 -23.39 -15.77
CA ASP A 15 -13.11 -22.11 -15.15
C ASP A 15 -12.13 -21.69 -14.05
N GLN A 16 -11.25 -22.60 -13.62
CA GLN A 16 -10.29 -22.35 -12.57
C GLN A 16 -8.92 -21.98 -13.16
N PRO A 17 -8.23 -20.98 -12.60
CA PRO A 17 -6.83 -20.73 -12.90
C PRO A 17 -6.00 -22.00 -12.67
N SER A 18 -5.02 -22.26 -13.56
CA SER A 18 -4.19 -23.46 -13.54
C SER A 18 -3.48 -23.71 -12.19
N PHE A 19 -3.24 -22.65 -11.40
CA PHE A 19 -2.62 -22.78 -10.09
C PHE A 19 -3.45 -23.56 -9.06
N VAL A 20 -4.78 -23.59 -9.25
CA VAL A 20 -5.76 -24.26 -8.36
C VAL A 20 -5.98 -25.71 -8.77
N LEU A 21 -5.52 -26.12 -9.96
CA LEU A 21 -5.76 -27.46 -10.46
C LEU A 21 -4.97 -28.51 -9.66
N PRO A 22 -5.57 -29.66 -9.30
CA PRO A 22 -4.89 -30.74 -8.58
C PRO A 22 -3.65 -31.29 -9.31
N SER A 23 -3.64 -31.19 -10.63
CA SER A 23 -2.54 -31.60 -11.50
C SER A 23 -1.40 -30.57 -11.59
N ASN A 24 -1.51 -29.42 -10.92
CA ASN A 24 -0.45 -28.43 -10.91
C ASN A 24 0.68 -28.86 -9.96
N PRO A 25 1.91 -29.09 -10.44
CA PRO A 25 3.06 -29.42 -9.59
C PRO A 25 3.44 -28.29 -8.62
N PHE A 26 2.90 -27.09 -8.84
CA PHE A 26 3.02 -25.94 -7.94
C PHE A 26 1.78 -25.74 -7.02
N GLY A 27 0.79 -26.65 -7.07
CA GLY A 27 -0.52 -26.53 -6.41
C GLY A 27 -0.46 -26.72 -4.90
N SER A 28 0.58 -27.38 -4.38
CA SER A 28 1.01 -27.16 -3.01
C SER A 28 1.91 -25.94 -3.00
N LEU A 29 1.32 -24.74 -3.07
CA LEU A 29 2.00 -23.57 -2.57
C LEU A 29 2.43 -23.95 -1.15
N PRO A 30 3.73 -24.06 -0.83
CA PRO A 30 4.11 -24.06 0.57
C PRO A 30 3.45 -22.82 1.16
N LYS A 31 3.15 -22.82 2.46
CA LYS A 31 2.80 -21.58 3.16
C LYS A 31 4.03 -20.66 3.16
N SER A 32 4.59 -20.32 1.99
CA SER A 32 5.54 -19.27 1.74
C SER A 32 4.78 -17.97 1.91
N THR A 33 4.47 -17.74 3.17
CA THR A 33 4.12 -16.49 3.82
C THR A 33 5.31 -15.53 3.74
N ARG A 34 5.99 -15.42 2.59
CA ARG A 34 7.00 -14.39 2.35
C ARG A 34 6.46 -13.00 2.68
N PRO A 35 5.20 -12.64 2.30
CA PRO A 35 4.61 -11.38 2.76
C PRO A 35 4.51 -11.30 4.29
N LYS A 36 4.07 -12.36 4.97
CA LYS A 36 3.93 -12.33 6.44
C LYS A 36 5.29 -12.23 7.14
N ARG A 37 6.32 -12.92 6.65
CA ARG A 37 7.69 -12.84 7.17
C ARG A 37 8.30 -11.45 6.98
N CYS A 38 8.08 -10.79 5.84
CA CYS A 38 8.53 -9.41 5.63
C CYS A 38 7.85 -8.44 6.60
N ILE A 39 6.52 -8.56 6.75
CA ILE A 39 5.76 -7.73 7.69
C ILE A 39 6.22 -7.96 9.13
N GLU A 40 6.44 -9.21 9.53
CA GLU A 40 6.94 -9.56 10.86
C GLU A 40 8.34 -8.98 11.10
N GLN A 41 9.26 -9.06 10.13
CA GLN A 41 10.58 -8.44 10.29
C GLN A 41 10.54 -6.92 10.48
N ILE A 42 9.64 -6.22 9.78
CA ILE A 42 9.47 -4.77 9.91
C ILE A 42 8.84 -4.41 11.26
N MET A 43 7.86 -5.20 11.72
CA MET A 43 7.04 -4.88 12.90
C MET A 43 7.62 -5.37 14.22
N THR A 44 8.29 -6.53 14.21
CA THR A 44 8.79 -7.23 15.41
C THR A 44 10.23 -7.72 15.28
N GLY A 45 10.82 -7.71 14.07
CA GLY A 45 12.20 -8.15 13.84
C GLY A 45 13.27 -7.26 14.49
N PRO A 46 14.56 -7.62 14.37
CA PRO A 46 15.67 -6.95 15.06
C PRO A 46 15.79 -5.44 14.77
N ARG A 47 15.40 -5.01 13.57
CA ARG A 47 15.41 -3.60 13.15
C ARG A 47 14.09 -2.86 13.38
N SER A 48 13.06 -3.53 13.91
CA SER A 48 11.72 -2.96 14.05
C SER A 48 11.67 -1.68 14.89
N LYS A 49 12.56 -1.55 15.89
CA LYS A 49 12.69 -0.32 16.69
C LYS A 49 13.15 0.88 15.86
N GLU A 50 14.14 0.67 14.99
CA GLU A 50 14.65 1.70 14.08
C GLU A 50 13.58 2.10 13.07
N PHE A 51 12.89 1.12 12.48
CA PHE A 51 11.76 1.38 11.57
C PHE A 51 10.66 2.19 12.23
N LYS A 52 10.24 1.83 13.45
CA LYS A 52 9.21 2.57 14.20
C LYS A 52 9.65 4.00 14.48
N LYS A 53 10.91 4.22 14.86
CA LYS A 53 11.45 5.58 15.06
C LYS A 53 11.40 6.40 13.77
N ASN A 54 11.84 5.81 12.65
CA ASN A 54 11.83 6.50 11.36
C ASN A 54 10.41 6.86 10.89
N VAL A 55 9.45 5.96 11.10
CA VAL A 55 8.04 6.22 10.80
C VAL A 55 7.49 7.36 11.67
N ALA A 56 7.80 7.38 12.97
CA ALA A 56 7.36 8.44 13.87
C ALA A 56 7.93 9.82 13.48
N GLU A 57 9.22 9.89 13.12
CA GLU A 57 9.84 11.12 12.64
C GLU A 57 9.23 11.58 11.31
N PHE A 58 8.99 10.65 10.38
CA PHE A 58 8.34 10.96 9.11
C PHE A 58 6.90 11.47 9.32
N GLU A 59 6.13 10.83 10.20
CA GLU A 59 4.78 11.27 10.55
C GLU A 59 4.78 12.66 11.17
N ARG A 60 5.71 12.92 12.10
CA ARG A 60 5.89 14.25 12.69
C ARG A 60 6.23 15.29 11.62
N ALA A 61 7.18 14.99 10.74
CA ALA A 61 7.60 15.90 9.68
C ALA A 61 6.43 16.23 8.72
N ALA A 62 5.66 15.21 8.34
CA ALA A 62 4.47 15.40 7.52
C ALA A 62 3.43 16.29 8.22
N ARG A 63 3.15 16.04 9.50
CA ARG A 63 2.21 16.86 10.30
C ARG A 63 2.67 18.32 10.41
N VAL A 64 3.96 18.57 10.62
CA VAL A 64 4.52 19.94 10.68
C VAL A 64 4.44 20.62 9.32
N ALA A 65 4.69 19.91 8.22
CA ALA A 65 4.63 20.48 6.88
C ALA A 65 3.21 20.95 6.50
N VAL A 66 2.16 20.24 6.94
CA VAL A 66 0.77 20.54 6.57
C VAL A 66 0.02 21.42 7.57
N ALA A 67 0.58 21.69 8.76
CA ALA A 67 -0.02 22.59 9.73
C ALA A 67 -0.02 24.05 9.23
N ASP A 68 -0.82 24.90 9.86
CA ASP A 68 -0.90 26.33 9.53
C ASP A 68 0.48 27.00 9.58
N GLY A 69 0.84 27.68 8.49
CA GLY A 69 2.16 28.28 8.32
C GLY A 69 3.29 27.26 8.10
N GLY A 70 2.98 25.98 7.91
CA GLY A 70 3.89 24.92 7.50
C GLY A 70 4.35 25.06 6.05
N SER A 71 5.35 24.27 5.64
CA SER A 71 5.93 24.38 4.29
C SER A 71 4.95 23.99 3.18
N SER A 72 4.14 22.95 3.40
CA SER A 72 3.10 22.55 2.45
C SER A 72 1.96 23.56 2.39
N ASP A 73 1.57 24.13 3.54
CA ASP A 73 0.56 25.20 3.59
C ASP A 73 1.03 26.43 2.79
N ARG A 74 2.26 26.90 3.04
CA ARG A 74 2.86 28.04 2.29
C ARG A 74 2.93 27.78 0.79
N ASN A 75 3.40 26.59 0.38
CA ASN A 75 3.44 26.24 -1.04
C ASN A 75 2.06 26.28 -1.70
N ILE A 76 1.01 25.84 -0.98
CA ILE A 76 -0.37 25.89 -1.48
C ILE A 76 -0.84 27.35 -1.58
N GLN A 77 -0.56 28.19 -0.56
CA GLN A 77 -0.89 29.61 -0.60
C GLN A 77 -0.22 30.32 -1.78
N ASP A 78 1.06 30.04 -2.03
CA ASP A 78 1.81 30.62 -3.15
C ASP A 78 1.20 30.23 -4.50
N PHE A 79 0.83 28.96 -4.66
CA PHE A 79 0.14 28.47 -5.85
C PHE A 79 -1.21 29.16 -6.07
N VAL A 80 -2.02 29.31 -5.01
CA VAL A 80 -3.32 30.02 -5.08
C VAL A 80 -3.12 31.48 -5.48
N ASN A 81 -2.12 32.15 -4.89
CA ASN A 81 -1.77 33.53 -5.21
C ASN A 81 -1.34 33.68 -6.68
N GLU A 82 -0.59 32.71 -7.21
CA GLU A 82 -0.19 32.69 -8.62
C GLU A 82 -1.40 32.61 -9.56
N ILE A 83 -2.37 31.72 -9.27
CA ILE A 83 -3.60 31.58 -10.06
C ILE A 83 -4.39 32.89 -10.06
N ILE A 84 -4.62 33.47 -8.87
CA ILE A 84 -5.35 34.74 -8.73
C ILE A 84 -4.63 35.86 -9.49
N GLY A 85 -3.31 35.91 -9.39
CA GLY A 85 -2.48 36.86 -10.12
C GLY A 85 -2.63 36.74 -11.64
N HIS A 86 -2.68 35.52 -12.17
CA HIS A 86 -2.91 35.28 -13.59
C HIS A 86 -4.30 35.73 -14.05
N SER A 87 -5.36 35.39 -13.31
CA SER A 87 -6.72 35.79 -13.67
C SER A 87 -6.92 37.32 -13.71
N ARG A 88 -6.20 38.06 -12.85
CA ARG A 88 -6.23 39.53 -12.83
C ARG A 88 -5.45 40.17 -13.98
N ARG A 89 -4.45 39.49 -14.55
CA ARG A 89 -3.65 39.99 -15.69
C ARG A 89 -4.30 39.73 -17.05
N SER A 90 -5.30 38.84 -17.11
CA SER A 90 -6.04 38.48 -18.31
C SER A 90 -7.35 39.27 -18.52
N LEU A 91 -7.61 40.26 -17.66
CA LEU A 91 -8.69 41.27 -17.78
C LEU A 91 -8.06 42.62 -18.14
#